data_AF-A0A432XKG1-F1
#
_entry.id   AF-A0A432XKG1-F1
#
_cell.length_a   1.000
_cell.length_b   1.000
_cell.length_c   1.000
_cell.angle_alpha   90.00
_cell.angle_beta   90.00
_cell.angle_gamma   90.00
#
_symmetry.space_group_name_H-M   'P 1'
#
loop_
_entity.id
_entity.type
_entity.pdbx_description
1 polymer ?
#
loop_
_entity_poly.entity_id
_entity_poly.type
_entity_poly.pdbx_seq_one_letter_code
_entity_poly.pdbx_strand_id
1 'polypeptide(L)'
;MTTIKLSFVAFIALLLSACAMGPQLAQPYQLTAPPPIESNGGQFMSPYTSDGVLAEWVNNARNAEMGAAIGGMAGAYAGQKLAENIPFFGGLIGQEIGNTVGREIALEAAGGEEVIRGTSDISFNSLEELSVWMYVTHSAHPHYQDALESAMAIYPELKTVYTQALYAASARSGY
;
A
#
# COMPACT_ATOMS: atom_id res chain seq x y z
N MET A 1 39.93 -18.56 36.64
CA MET A 1 39.91 -17.86 35.33
C MET A 1 38.75 -18.28 34.40
N THR A 2 37.73 -18.97 34.92
CA THR A 2 36.59 -19.49 34.13
C THR A 2 35.29 -18.72 34.34
N THR A 3 35.10 -18.08 35.50
CA THR A 3 33.92 -17.26 35.83
C THR A 3 33.87 -15.93 35.10
N ILE A 4 35.02 -15.28 34.87
CA ILE A 4 35.10 -13.99 34.14
C ILE A 4 34.70 -14.14 32.67
N LYS A 5 34.97 -15.31 32.05
CA LYS A 5 34.58 -15.60 30.66
C LYS A 5 33.08 -15.86 30.51
N LEU A 6 32.44 -16.47 31.52
CA LEU A 6 30.99 -16.71 31.50
C LEU A 6 30.19 -15.40 31.63
N SER A 7 30.62 -14.48 32.50
CA SER A 7 29.93 -13.20 32.69
C SER A 7 30.00 -12.30 31.45
N PHE A 8 31.12 -12.35 30.70
CA PHE A 8 31.29 -11.54 29.49
C PHE A 8 30.42 -12.04 28.33
N VAL A 9 30.24 -13.36 28.21
CA VAL A 9 29.35 -13.96 27.18
C VAL A 9 27.88 -13.69 27.49
N ALA A 10 27.46 -13.72 28.75
CA ALA A 10 26.10 -13.40 29.15
C ALA A 10 25.75 -11.91 28.91
N PHE A 11 26.71 -11.00 29.11
CA PHE A 11 26.50 -9.57 28.88
C PHE A 11 26.37 -9.24 27.38
N ILE A 12 27.13 -9.91 26.51
CA ILE A 12 27.03 -9.75 25.05
C ILE A 12 25.69 -10.31 24.51
N ALA A 13 25.19 -11.43 25.06
CA ALA A 13 23.90 -11.99 24.68
C ALA A 13 22.70 -11.10 25.08
N LEU A 14 22.79 -10.42 26.24
CA LEU A 14 21.81 -9.44 26.68
C LEU A 14 21.83 -8.15 25.84
N LEU A 15 23.01 -7.70 25.41
CA LEU A 15 23.14 -6.53 24.53
C LEU A 15 22.62 -6.79 23.11
N LEU A 16 22.73 -8.03 22.60
CA LEU A 16 22.20 -8.41 21.28
C LEU A 16 20.66 -8.52 21.24
N SER A 17 20.00 -8.69 22.39
CA SER A 17 18.53 -8.74 22.47
C SER A 17 17.88 -7.35 22.57
N ALA A 18 18.67 -6.30 22.84
CA ALA A 18 18.17 -4.93 22.96
C ALA A 18 18.01 -4.20 21.59
N CYS A 19 18.51 -4.79 20.49
CA CYS A 19 18.50 -4.16 19.17
C CYS A 19 17.35 -4.61 18.25
N ALA A 20 16.39 -5.41 18.74
CA ALA A 20 15.27 -5.91 17.93
C ALA A 20 13.95 -5.14 18.14
N MET A 21 13.97 -3.97 18.79
CA MET A 21 12.81 -3.08 18.92
C MET A 21 12.71 -2.13 17.72
N GLY A 22 12.64 -2.68 16.51
CA GLY A 22 12.14 -1.90 15.37
C GLY A 22 10.65 -1.65 15.54
N PRO A 23 10.07 -0.59 14.95
CA PRO A 23 8.62 -0.40 14.95
C PRO A 23 7.95 -1.65 14.37
N GLN A 24 7.03 -2.26 15.12
CA GLN A 24 6.33 -3.46 14.67
C GLN A 24 5.10 -3.04 13.89
N LEU A 25 4.94 -3.57 12.68
CA LEU A 25 3.70 -3.41 11.94
C LEU A 25 2.65 -4.34 12.58
N ALA A 26 1.56 -3.76 13.07
CA ALA A 26 0.41 -4.51 13.58
C ALA A 26 -0.28 -5.27 12.43
N GLN A 27 -0.80 -6.46 12.72
CA GLN A 27 -1.64 -7.21 11.79
C GLN A 27 -2.95 -6.46 11.53
N PRO A 28 -3.64 -6.69 10.39
CA PRO A 28 -4.86 -5.97 10.04
C PRO A 28 -5.94 -6.05 11.13
N TYR A 29 -6.16 -7.24 11.70
CA TYR A 29 -7.15 -7.48 12.75
C TYR A 29 -6.80 -6.84 14.11
N GLN A 30 -5.59 -6.29 14.25
CA GLN A 30 -5.12 -5.60 15.45
C GLN A 30 -5.31 -4.07 15.36
N LEU A 31 -5.76 -3.56 14.22
CA LEU A 31 -5.96 -2.15 13.94
C LEU A 31 -7.44 -1.84 13.75
N THR A 32 -7.81 -0.58 14.00
CA THR A 32 -9.15 -0.07 13.69
C THR A 32 -9.10 0.67 12.36
N ALA A 33 -9.94 0.29 11.41
CA ALA A 33 -10.09 1.01 10.15
C ALA A 33 -10.65 2.43 10.41
N PRO A 34 -10.07 3.47 9.79
CA PRO A 34 -10.70 4.79 9.75
C PRO A 34 -12.09 4.70 9.12
N PRO A 35 -13.08 5.47 9.60
CA PRO A 35 -14.41 5.45 9.00
C PRO A 35 -14.35 6.00 7.56
N PRO A 36 -14.85 5.25 6.56
CA PRO A 36 -14.95 5.77 5.20
C PRO A 36 -16.01 6.87 5.11
N ILE A 37 -15.88 7.73 4.09
CA ILE A 37 -17.00 8.57 3.64
C ILE A 37 -17.80 7.72 2.65
N GLU A 38 -19.05 7.40 3.00
CA GLU A 38 -20.00 6.65 2.15
C GLU A 38 -20.58 7.54 1.02
N SER A 39 -19.69 8.16 0.26
CA SER A 39 -19.96 8.87 -0.99
C SER A 39 -18.66 9.11 -1.74
N ASN A 40 -18.73 9.73 -2.91
CA ASN A 40 -17.57 10.25 -3.64
C ASN A 40 -17.21 11.71 -3.29
N GLY A 41 -17.65 12.23 -2.13
CA GLY A 41 -17.45 13.63 -1.74
C GLY A 41 -16.03 13.96 -1.23
N GLY A 42 -15.25 12.96 -0.85
CA GLY A 42 -13.87 13.11 -0.40
C GLY A 42 -12.88 13.43 -1.51
N GLN A 43 -11.62 13.63 -1.12
CA GLN A 43 -10.52 13.93 -2.02
C GLN A 43 -9.99 12.68 -2.74
N PHE A 44 -9.92 11.55 -2.04
CA PHE A 44 -9.31 10.31 -2.54
C PHE A 44 -10.38 9.22 -2.64
N MET A 45 -10.57 8.69 -3.84
CA MET A 45 -11.56 7.65 -4.11
C MET A 45 -11.01 6.29 -3.70
N SER A 46 -11.87 5.45 -3.13
CA SER A 46 -11.52 4.07 -2.81
C SER A 46 -11.38 3.23 -4.09
N PRO A 47 -10.40 2.31 -4.15
CA PRO A 47 -10.34 1.29 -5.20
C PRO A 47 -11.34 0.13 -4.98
N TYR A 48 -12.12 0.20 -3.90
CA TYR A 48 -13.19 -0.73 -3.57
C TYR A 48 -14.51 -0.01 -3.42
N THR A 49 -15.59 -0.70 -3.79
CA THR A 49 -16.96 -0.27 -3.53
C THR A 49 -17.44 -0.73 -2.15
N SER A 50 -18.55 -0.17 -1.67
CA SER A 50 -19.13 -0.49 -0.35
C SER A 50 -19.57 -1.94 -0.16
N ASP A 51 -19.84 -2.66 -1.25
CA ASP A 51 -20.10 -4.11 -1.27
C ASP A 51 -18.82 -4.97 -1.29
N GLY A 52 -17.65 -4.33 -1.29
CA GLY A 52 -16.35 -4.97 -1.12
C GLY A 52 -15.74 -5.53 -2.40
N VAL A 53 -16.26 -5.18 -3.58
CA VAL A 53 -15.64 -5.51 -4.87
C VAL A 53 -14.76 -4.36 -5.37
N LEU A 54 -13.96 -4.62 -6.43
CA LEU A 54 -13.16 -3.57 -7.05
C LEU A 54 -14.06 -2.52 -7.72
N ALA A 55 -13.73 -1.24 -7.52
CA ALA A 55 -14.35 -0.17 -8.27
C ALA A 55 -14.09 -0.31 -9.78
N GLU A 56 -15.00 0.20 -10.61
CA GLU A 56 -14.93 0.02 -12.07
C GLU A 56 -13.64 0.58 -12.66
N TRP A 57 -13.18 1.74 -12.16
CA TRP A 57 -11.93 2.36 -12.61
C TRP A 57 -10.69 1.49 -12.36
N VAL A 58 -10.71 0.62 -11.34
CA VAL A 58 -9.65 -0.37 -11.08
C VAL A 58 -9.73 -1.50 -12.11
N ASN A 59 -10.93 -1.97 -12.44
CA ASN A 59 -11.11 -2.97 -13.49
C ASN A 59 -10.67 -2.44 -14.86
N ASN A 60 -10.94 -1.16 -15.16
CA ASN A 60 -10.47 -0.50 -16.37
C ASN A 60 -8.95 -0.45 -16.42
N ALA A 61 -8.30 -0.02 -15.34
CA ALA A 61 -6.85 0.03 -15.25
C ALA A 61 -6.20 -1.36 -15.48
N ARG A 62 -6.74 -2.40 -14.85
CA ARG A 62 -6.28 -3.80 -15.03
C ARG A 62 -6.45 -4.28 -16.47
N ASN A 63 -7.60 -3.99 -17.09
CA ASN A 63 -7.87 -4.37 -18.47
C ASN A 63 -6.94 -3.65 -19.45
N ALA A 64 -6.64 -2.37 -19.21
CA ALA A 64 -5.69 -1.59 -20.00
C ALA A 64 -4.26 -2.12 -19.86
N GLU A 65 -3.84 -2.50 -18.65
CA GLU A 65 -2.53 -3.13 -18.41
C GLU A 65 -2.42 -4.48 -19.15
N MET A 66 -3.45 -5.33 -19.06
CA MET A 66 -3.51 -6.59 -19.81
C MET A 66 -3.47 -6.35 -21.33
N GLY A 67 -4.15 -5.31 -21.83
CA GLY A 67 -4.12 -4.90 -23.23
C GLY A 67 -2.74 -4.42 -23.68
N ALA A 68 -2.07 -3.59 -22.88
CA ALA A 68 -0.71 -3.12 -23.12
C ALA A 68 0.32 -4.26 -23.07
N ALA A 69 0.08 -5.26 -22.22
CA ALA A 69 0.93 -6.45 -22.13
C ALA A 69 0.89 -7.32 -23.38
N ILE A 70 -0.30 -7.50 -23.95
CA ILE A 70 -0.49 -8.21 -25.22
C ILE A 70 0.05 -7.38 -26.40
N GLY A 71 0.05 -6.05 -26.29
CA GLY A 71 0.50 -5.10 -27.32
C GLY A 71 2.00 -4.78 -27.40
N GLY A 72 2.83 -5.26 -26.47
CA GLY A 72 4.31 -5.16 -26.57
C GLY A 72 5.03 -4.29 -25.53
N MET A 73 4.37 -3.83 -24.46
CA MET A 73 4.98 -2.93 -23.45
C MET A 73 5.17 -3.53 -22.04
N ALA A 74 4.75 -4.78 -21.79
CA ALA A 74 4.78 -5.41 -20.45
C ALA A 74 6.12 -6.00 -19.97
N GLY A 75 7.18 -5.95 -20.77
CA GLY A 75 8.46 -6.59 -20.40
C GLY A 75 9.13 -5.96 -19.16
N ALA A 76 8.89 -4.68 -18.87
CA ALA A 76 9.57 -3.96 -17.80
C ALA A 76 8.84 -4.05 -16.44
N TYR A 77 7.52 -4.15 -16.41
CA TYR A 77 6.71 -4.10 -15.19
C TYR A 77 6.51 -5.48 -14.55
N ALA A 78 6.26 -6.51 -15.37
CA ALA A 78 6.11 -7.90 -14.88
C ALA A 78 7.40 -8.50 -14.31
N GLY A 79 8.57 -8.00 -14.73
CA GLY A 79 9.87 -8.43 -14.21
C GLY A 79 10.11 -8.04 -12.74
N GLN A 80 9.46 -6.97 -12.26
CA GLN A 80 9.51 -6.58 -10.85
C GLN A 80 8.55 -7.42 -10.00
N LYS A 81 7.34 -7.69 -10.50
CA LYS A 81 6.31 -8.50 -9.83
C LYS A 81 6.76 -9.91 -9.43
N LEU A 82 7.59 -10.59 -10.23
CA LEU A 82 8.04 -11.95 -9.93
C LEU A 82 9.16 -12.01 -8.87
N ALA A 83 9.85 -10.91 -8.60
CA ALA A 83 10.90 -10.85 -7.58
C ALA A 83 10.35 -10.56 -6.16
N GLU A 84 9.05 -10.27 -6.07
CA GLU A 84 8.45 -9.57 -4.95
C GLU A 84 7.60 -10.50 -4.06
N ASN A 85 8.27 -11.25 -3.17
CA ASN A 85 7.65 -11.83 -1.96
C ASN A 85 7.39 -10.74 -0.89
N ILE A 86 7.03 -9.50 -1.24
CA ILE A 86 7.44 -8.40 -0.36
C ILE A 86 6.67 -8.25 0.95
N PRO A 87 7.38 -8.04 2.07
CA PRO A 87 7.17 -6.84 2.88
C PRO A 87 7.62 -5.61 2.09
N PHE A 88 6.69 -4.90 1.44
CA PHE A 88 6.92 -3.87 0.39
C PHE A 88 7.70 -2.63 0.83
N PHE A 89 8.59 -2.66 1.83
CA PHE A 89 8.96 -1.41 2.50
C PHE A 89 10.44 -1.33 2.82
N GLY A 90 11.22 -0.85 1.86
CA GLY A 90 12.61 -0.44 2.12
C GLY A 90 13.43 0.03 0.92
N GLY A 91 13.07 -0.33 -0.32
CA GLY A 91 13.96 -0.14 -1.48
C GLY A 91 13.61 0.97 -2.48
N LEU A 92 12.38 1.51 -2.46
CA LEU A 92 11.83 2.28 -3.60
C LEU A 92 11.47 3.75 -3.29
N ILE A 93 12.03 4.34 -2.24
CA ILE A 93 11.80 5.77 -1.90
C ILE A 93 12.62 6.73 -2.82
N GLY A 94 13.26 6.24 -3.90
CA GLY A 94 14.31 7.00 -4.60
C GLY A 94 14.08 7.46 -6.04
N GLN A 95 12.94 7.22 -6.69
CA GLN A 95 12.75 7.62 -8.10
C GLN A 95 11.54 8.52 -8.28
N GLU A 96 11.75 9.79 -7.95
CA GLU A 96 10.77 10.89 -8.06
C GLU A 96 10.62 11.45 -9.50
N ILE A 97 11.24 10.80 -10.50
CA ILE A 97 11.29 11.29 -11.88
C ILE A 97 10.38 10.39 -12.75
N GLY A 98 9.08 10.68 -12.77
CA GLY A 98 8.10 9.97 -13.61
C GLY A 98 6.64 10.04 -13.17
N ASN A 99 6.36 10.55 -11.96
CA ASN A 99 5.01 10.48 -11.36
C ASN A 99 3.93 11.25 -12.13
N THR A 100 4.22 12.39 -12.77
CA THR A 100 3.19 13.16 -13.48
C THR A 100 2.72 12.48 -14.77
N VAL A 101 3.65 12.11 -15.66
CA VAL A 101 3.34 11.40 -16.91
C VAL A 101 2.75 10.02 -16.61
N GLY A 102 3.32 9.30 -15.63
CA GLY A 102 2.78 8.01 -15.19
C GLY A 102 1.37 8.12 -14.63
N ARG A 103 1.07 9.17 -13.86
CA ARG A 103 -0.27 9.44 -13.34
C ARG A 103 -1.27 9.75 -14.44
N GLU A 104 -0.89 10.55 -15.45
CA GLU A 104 -1.78 10.85 -16.59
C GLU A 104 -2.16 9.58 -17.35
N ILE A 105 -1.19 8.69 -17.63
CA ILE A 105 -1.44 7.39 -18.26
C ILE A 105 -2.33 6.52 -17.36
N ALA A 106 -2.10 6.51 -16.04
CA ALA A 106 -2.92 5.76 -15.10
C ALA A 106 -4.36 6.28 -15.03
N LEU A 107 -4.55 7.60 -15.08
CA LEU A 107 -5.87 8.22 -15.15
C LEU A 107 -6.58 7.82 -16.44
N GLU A 108 -5.89 7.86 -17.59
CA GLU A 108 -6.45 7.43 -18.87
C GLU A 108 -6.85 5.94 -18.84
N ALA A 109 -5.96 5.08 -18.34
CA ALA A 109 -6.21 3.65 -18.19
C ALA A 109 -7.41 3.36 -17.26
N ALA A 110 -7.62 4.17 -16.23
CA ALA A 110 -8.75 4.08 -15.31
C ALA A 110 -10.08 4.61 -15.91
N GLY A 111 -10.03 5.28 -17.07
CA GLY A 111 -11.18 5.89 -17.74
C GLY A 111 -11.36 7.39 -17.45
N GLY A 112 -10.41 8.03 -16.78
CA GLY A 112 -10.40 9.45 -16.44
C GLY A 112 -10.99 9.78 -15.07
N GLU A 113 -10.82 11.03 -14.64
CA GLU A 113 -11.25 11.49 -13.29
C GLU A 113 -12.78 11.39 -13.09
N GLU A 114 -13.56 11.59 -14.15
CA GLU A 114 -15.02 11.46 -14.11
C GLU A 114 -15.44 10.02 -13.81
N VAL A 115 -14.81 9.03 -14.46
CA VAL A 115 -15.07 7.60 -14.19
C VAL A 115 -14.61 7.23 -12.79
N ILE A 116 -13.42 7.65 -12.38
CA ILE A 116 -12.90 7.39 -11.03
C ILE A 116 -13.88 7.90 -9.97
N ARG A 117 -14.35 9.15 -10.08
CA ARG A 117 -15.29 9.73 -9.11
C ARG A 117 -16.71 9.16 -9.25
N GLY A 118 -17.18 8.97 -10.47
CA GLY A 118 -18.55 8.53 -10.77
C GLY A 118 -18.83 7.07 -10.43
N THR A 119 -17.78 6.23 -10.42
CA THR A 119 -17.88 4.78 -10.13
C THR A 119 -17.42 4.41 -8.72
N SER A 120 -17.05 5.40 -7.91
CA SER A 120 -16.70 5.20 -6.50
C SER A 120 -17.85 5.61 -5.60
N ASP A 121 -18.19 4.78 -4.63
CA ASP A 121 -19.17 5.07 -3.58
C ASP A 121 -18.52 5.28 -2.20
N ILE A 122 -17.20 5.06 -2.10
CA ILE A 122 -16.39 5.33 -0.91
C ILE A 122 -15.27 6.33 -1.24
N SER A 123 -15.03 7.27 -0.33
CA SER A 123 -13.92 8.21 -0.41
C SER A 123 -13.32 8.57 0.95
N PHE A 124 -12.17 9.26 0.91
CA PHE A 124 -11.39 9.70 2.07
C PHE A 124 -10.89 11.13 1.89
N ASN A 125 -10.59 11.80 3.01
CA ASN A 125 -10.02 13.15 3.01
C ASN A 125 -8.49 13.15 3.08
N SER A 126 -7.88 11.98 3.34
CA SER A 126 -6.43 11.82 3.40
C SER A 126 -5.98 10.48 2.84
N LEU A 127 -4.75 10.43 2.33
CA LEU A 127 -4.13 9.19 1.87
C LEU A 127 -3.80 8.28 3.04
N GLU A 128 -3.55 8.82 4.23
CA GLU A 128 -3.34 8.09 5.47
C GLU A 128 -4.59 7.27 5.85
N GLU A 129 -5.78 7.89 5.80
CA GLU A 129 -7.05 7.20 6.07
C GLU A 129 -7.30 6.10 5.05
N LEU A 130 -7.15 6.41 3.76
CA LEU A 130 -7.27 5.43 2.67
C LEU A 130 -6.30 4.25 2.88
N SER A 131 -5.05 4.53 3.23
CA SER A 131 -4.01 3.50 3.44
C SER A 131 -4.37 2.52 4.55
N VAL A 132 -4.72 3.04 5.73
CA VAL A 132 -5.06 2.20 6.88
C VAL A 132 -6.37 1.47 6.61
N TRP A 133 -7.37 2.13 6.02
CA TRP A 133 -8.63 1.49 5.67
C TRP A 133 -8.44 0.35 4.68
N MET A 134 -7.69 0.54 3.59
CA MET A 134 -7.40 -0.51 2.61
C MET A 134 -6.69 -1.71 3.27
N TYR A 135 -5.70 -1.45 4.12
CA TYR A 135 -4.98 -2.51 4.83
C TYR A 135 -5.89 -3.30 5.77
N VAL A 136 -6.67 -2.61 6.62
CA VAL A 136 -7.51 -3.27 7.62
C VAL A 136 -8.67 -4.02 6.98
N THR A 137 -9.32 -3.40 5.99
CA THR A 137 -10.56 -3.92 5.40
C THR A 137 -10.30 -4.94 4.30
N HIS A 138 -9.26 -4.74 3.48
CA HIS A 138 -9.09 -5.48 2.22
C HIS A 138 -7.76 -6.21 2.05
N SER A 139 -6.82 -6.18 3.01
CA SER A 139 -5.51 -6.86 2.83
C SER A 139 -5.59 -8.37 2.57
N ALA A 140 -6.68 -9.02 2.97
CA ALA A 140 -6.95 -10.42 2.66
C ALA A 140 -7.74 -10.65 1.35
N HIS A 141 -8.12 -9.58 0.64
CA HIS A 141 -8.88 -9.67 -0.60
C HIS A 141 -7.99 -10.23 -1.73
N PRO A 142 -8.48 -11.14 -2.61
CA PRO A 142 -7.68 -11.74 -3.67
C PRO A 142 -7.03 -10.75 -4.64
N HIS A 143 -7.67 -9.59 -4.84
CA HIS A 143 -7.20 -8.52 -5.72
C HIS A 143 -6.61 -7.33 -4.95
N TYR A 144 -6.15 -7.55 -3.72
CA TYR A 144 -5.60 -6.49 -2.88
C TYR A 144 -4.46 -5.72 -3.54
N GLN A 145 -3.53 -6.44 -4.14
CA GLN A 145 -2.37 -5.83 -4.79
C GLN A 145 -2.78 -4.99 -6.01
N ASP A 146 -3.68 -5.49 -6.85
CA ASP A 146 -4.19 -4.76 -8.01
C ASP A 146 -4.84 -3.42 -7.58
N ALA A 147 -5.63 -3.44 -6.50
CA ALA A 147 -6.27 -2.25 -5.94
C ALA A 147 -5.26 -1.25 -5.37
N LEU A 148 -4.26 -1.72 -4.61
CA LEU A 148 -3.23 -0.88 -4.02
C LEU A 148 -2.37 -0.19 -5.10
N GLU A 149 -1.97 -0.94 -6.13
CA GLU A 149 -1.16 -0.40 -7.22
C GLU A 149 -1.95 0.57 -8.08
N SER A 150 -3.22 0.27 -8.39
CA SER A 150 -4.10 1.19 -9.10
C SER A 150 -4.27 2.50 -8.33
N ALA A 151 -4.48 2.42 -7.01
CA ALA A 151 -4.53 3.60 -6.13
C ALA A 151 -3.19 4.36 -6.11
N MET A 152 -2.05 3.68 -6.00
CA MET A 152 -0.72 4.32 -6.05
C MET A 152 -0.38 4.90 -7.43
N ALA A 153 -1.00 4.43 -8.50
CA ALA A 153 -0.80 4.95 -9.84
C ALA A 153 -1.55 6.28 -10.04
N ILE A 154 -2.80 6.37 -9.55
CA ILE A 154 -3.61 7.60 -9.63
C ILE A 154 -3.28 8.62 -8.51
N TYR A 155 -2.76 8.14 -7.38
CA TYR A 155 -2.29 8.90 -6.22
C TYR A 155 -0.82 8.55 -5.89
N PRO A 156 0.17 9.06 -6.66
CA PRO A 156 1.57 8.69 -6.50
C PRO A 156 2.15 8.91 -5.10
N GLU A 157 1.65 9.90 -4.37
CA GLU A 157 2.04 10.21 -2.99
C GLU A 157 1.74 9.06 -2.03
N LEU A 158 0.77 8.20 -2.36
CA LEU A 158 0.41 7.01 -1.58
C LEU A 158 1.61 6.04 -1.45
N LYS A 159 2.53 6.01 -2.42
CA LYS A 159 3.76 5.18 -2.34
C LYS A 159 4.62 5.53 -1.14
N THR A 160 4.60 6.79 -0.71
CA THR A 160 5.34 7.29 0.45
C THR A 160 4.49 7.22 1.71
N VAL A 161 3.21 7.62 1.62
CA VAL A 161 2.31 7.73 2.77
C VAL A 161 1.90 6.38 3.32
N TYR A 162 1.69 5.37 2.46
CA TYR A 162 1.04 4.13 2.83
C TYR A 162 1.68 3.44 4.03
N THR A 163 2.97 3.14 3.95
CA THR A 163 3.73 2.48 5.02
C THR A 163 3.77 3.31 6.29
N GLN A 164 3.97 4.62 6.14
CA GLN A 164 4.08 5.54 7.26
C GLN A 164 2.77 5.59 8.04
N ALA A 165 1.63 5.63 7.32
CA ALA A 165 0.31 5.58 7.91
C ALA A 165 0.07 4.28 8.68
N LEU A 166 0.52 3.13 8.15
CA LEU A 166 0.39 1.84 8.83
C LEU A 166 1.23 1.75 10.10
N TYR A 167 2.50 2.18 10.07
CA TYR A 167 3.32 2.23 11.28
C TYR A 167 2.79 3.23 12.30
N ALA A 168 2.27 4.37 11.86
CA ALA A 168 1.63 5.34 12.76
C ALA A 168 0.34 4.77 13.39
N ALA A 169 -0.46 3.98 12.65
CA ALA A 169 -1.62 3.27 13.19
C ALA A 169 -1.21 2.16 14.18
N SER A 170 -0.12 1.44 13.87
CA SER A 170 0.46 0.39 14.72
C SER A 170 0.97 0.95 16.04
N ALA A 171 1.74 2.05 16.01
CA ALA A 171 2.23 2.74 17.20
C ALA A 171 1.09 3.24 18.10
N ARG A 172 0.02 3.77 17.51
CA ARG A 172 -1.19 4.18 18.26
C ARG A 172 -1.91 3.00 18.92
N SER A 173 -1.71 1.79 18.41
CA SER A 173 -2.30 0.54 18.90
C SER A 173 -1.36 -0.27 19.79
N GLY A 174 -0.14 0.23 20.06
CA GLY A 174 0.84 -0.38 20.96
C GLY A 174 1.87 -1.31 20.31
N TYR A 175 2.13 -1.17 19.01
CA TYR A 175 3.10 -1.96 18.23
C TYR A 175 4.26 -1.09 17.69
#